data_AF-A0A391P6W2-F1
#
_entry.id   AF-A0A391P6W2-F1
#
_cell.length_a   1.000
_cell.length_b   1.000
_cell.length_c   1.000
_cell.angle_alpha   90.00
_cell.angle_beta   90.00
_cell.angle_gamma   90.00
#
_symmetry.space_group_name_H-M   'P 1'
#
loop_
_entity.id
_entity.type
_entity.pdbx_description
1 polymer ?
#
loop_
_entity_poly.entity_id
_entity_poly.type
_entity_poly.pdbx_seq_one_letter_code
_entity_poly.pdbx_strand_id
1 'polypeptide(L)'
;AIGKATGREYVPYKYHGAADATDLIVIMGSAVEACREAMTVLNAKGEKTGVLAIHMYRPFSPALFAAAIPKTVTRLTILDRDKDPAAAGEGLMQDVIAALVRAKRVRQFDVIVGGRYGLSSCDFHSGHAAAVYMNARENTPMESFSV
;
A
#
# COMPACT_ATOMS: atom_id res chain seq x y z
N ALA A 1 25.16 -3.46 -7.29
CA ALA A 1 26.32 -3.82 -6.43
C ALA A 1 25.87 -4.51 -5.15
N ILE A 2 25.08 -3.89 -4.27
CA ILE A 2 24.65 -4.45 -2.97
C ILE A 2 23.80 -5.73 -3.10
N GLY A 3 22.84 -5.76 -4.03
CA GLY A 3 21.98 -6.95 -4.21
C GLY A 3 22.77 -8.20 -4.60
N LYS A 4 23.75 -8.06 -5.50
CA LYS A 4 24.65 -9.16 -5.88
C LYS A 4 25.52 -9.65 -4.71
N ALA A 5 25.96 -8.74 -3.84
CA ALA A 5 26.82 -9.08 -2.71
C ALA A 5 26.08 -9.74 -1.54
N THR A 6 24.80 -9.43 -1.36
CA THR A 6 24.03 -9.83 -0.17
C THR A 6 22.90 -10.81 -0.44
N GLY A 7 22.55 -11.02 -1.72
CA GLY A 7 21.34 -11.75 -2.12
C GLY A 7 20.04 -10.98 -1.85
N ARG A 8 20.10 -9.75 -1.33
CA ARG A 8 18.93 -8.94 -1.00
C ARG A 8 18.67 -7.89 -2.07
N GLU A 9 17.64 -8.10 -2.85
CA GLU A 9 17.22 -7.14 -3.87
C GLU A 9 16.36 -6.02 -3.28
N TYR A 10 16.71 -4.78 -3.64
CA TYR A 10 15.97 -3.57 -3.32
C TYR A 10 15.67 -2.83 -4.61
N VAL A 11 14.43 -2.37 -4.72
CA VAL A 11 13.91 -1.53 -5.80
C VAL A 11 13.12 -0.38 -5.16
N PRO A 12 12.91 0.75 -5.86
CA PRO A 12 12.20 1.91 -5.30
C PRO A 12 10.83 1.58 -4.69
N TYR A 13 10.09 0.68 -5.33
CA TYR A 13 8.76 0.23 -4.94
C TYR A 13 8.73 -1.29 -5.05
N LYS A 14 8.62 -1.97 -3.91
CA LYS A 14 8.75 -3.42 -3.85
C LYS A 14 7.39 -4.05 -3.59
N TYR A 15 6.89 -4.78 -4.59
CA TYR A 15 5.65 -5.53 -4.48
C TYR A 15 5.87 -6.87 -3.76
N HIS A 16 4.94 -7.21 -2.89
CA HIS A 16 4.82 -8.50 -2.22
C HIS A 16 3.38 -8.98 -2.34
N GLY A 17 3.15 -10.26 -2.58
CA GLY A 17 1.81 -10.85 -2.57
C GLY A 17 1.51 -11.72 -3.78
N ALA A 18 0.23 -12.03 -3.95
CA ALA A 18 -0.25 -12.86 -5.04
C ALA A 18 0.01 -12.17 -6.39
N ALA A 19 0.37 -12.95 -7.43
CA ALA A 19 0.57 -12.38 -8.77
C ALA A 19 -0.73 -11.83 -9.38
N ASP A 20 -1.87 -12.36 -8.93
CA ASP A 20 -3.22 -11.98 -9.32
C ASP A 20 -3.97 -11.22 -8.20
N ALA A 21 -3.24 -10.53 -7.32
CA ALA A 21 -3.85 -9.76 -6.24
C ALA A 21 -4.88 -8.76 -6.77
N THR A 22 -6.01 -8.65 -6.07
CA THR A 22 -7.08 -7.67 -6.31
C THR A 22 -7.05 -6.54 -5.29
N ASP A 23 -6.54 -6.81 -4.09
CA ASP A 23 -6.44 -5.88 -2.97
C ASP A 23 -4.98 -5.51 -2.70
N LEU A 24 -4.66 -4.22 -2.63
CA LEU A 24 -3.30 -3.73 -2.41
C LEU A 24 -3.22 -2.68 -1.31
N ILE A 25 -2.34 -2.90 -0.34
CA ILE A 25 -1.91 -1.86 0.60
C ILE A 25 -0.63 -1.21 0.08
N VAL A 26 -0.58 0.12 0.02
CA VAL A 26 0.63 0.90 -0.23
C VAL A 26 1.09 1.53 1.08
N ILE A 27 2.30 1.22 1.50
CA ILE A 27 2.82 1.63 2.81
C ILE A 27 4.34 1.76 2.80
N MET A 28 4.90 2.51 3.75
CA MET A 28 6.34 2.66 3.92
C MET A 28 6.78 2.37 5.36
N GLY A 29 8.06 2.06 5.56
CA GLY A 29 8.64 1.87 6.89
C GLY A 29 8.35 0.50 7.52
N SER A 30 8.41 0.42 8.85
CA SER A 30 8.37 -0.85 9.59
C SER A 30 7.05 -1.61 9.47
N ALA A 31 5.93 -0.91 9.28
CA ALA A 31 4.61 -1.53 9.17
C ALA A 31 4.43 -2.37 7.91
N VAL A 32 5.33 -2.26 6.92
CA VAL A 32 5.38 -3.17 5.77
C VAL A 32 5.40 -4.63 6.22
N GLU A 33 6.15 -4.96 7.28
CA GLU A 33 6.27 -6.35 7.73
C GLU A 33 4.97 -6.88 8.35
N ALA A 34 4.25 -6.06 9.13
CA ALA A 34 2.92 -6.41 9.66
C ALA A 34 1.91 -6.65 8.53
N CYS A 35 1.93 -5.81 7.48
CA CYS A 35 1.11 -6.02 6.30
C CYS A 35 1.50 -7.31 5.55
N ARG A 36 2.79 -7.61 5.42
CA ARG A 36 3.28 -8.83 4.76
C ARG A 36 2.86 -10.09 5.53
N GLU A 37 2.89 -10.05 6.85
CA GLU A 37 2.41 -11.15 7.69
C GLU A 37 0.91 -11.38 7.48
N ALA A 38 0.09 -10.33 7.58
CA ALA A 38 -1.35 -10.39 7.35
C ALA A 38 -1.69 -10.94 5.96
N MET A 39 -1.06 -10.37 4.93
CA MET A 39 -1.19 -10.78 3.53
C MET A 39 -0.81 -12.27 3.34
N THR A 40 0.25 -12.74 3.99
CA THR A 40 0.66 -14.15 3.92
C THR A 40 -0.41 -15.09 4.46
N VAL A 41 -0.97 -14.76 5.64
CA VAL A 41 -2.04 -15.55 6.27
C VAL A 41 -3.32 -15.53 5.42
N LEU A 42 -3.68 -14.37 4.87
CA LEU A 42 -4.87 -14.22 4.02
C LEU A 42 -4.71 -14.99 2.71
N ASN A 43 -3.56 -14.84 2.03
CA ASN A 43 -3.33 -15.53 0.76
C ASN A 43 -3.24 -17.05 0.93
N ALA A 44 -2.76 -17.54 2.07
CA ALA A 44 -2.82 -18.97 2.41
C ALA A 44 -4.26 -19.51 2.52
N LYS A 45 -5.25 -18.63 2.72
CA LYS A 45 -6.69 -18.94 2.73
C LYS A 45 -7.37 -18.70 1.37
N GLY A 46 -6.60 -18.44 0.31
CA GLY A 46 -7.10 -18.20 -1.04
C GLY A 46 -7.46 -16.75 -1.34
N GLU A 47 -7.16 -15.82 -0.43
CA GLU A 47 -7.36 -14.40 -0.70
C GLU A 47 -6.32 -13.86 -1.69
N LYS A 48 -6.65 -12.74 -2.33
CA LYS A 48 -5.85 -12.12 -3.40
C LYS A 48 -5.30 -10.77 -2.95
N THR A 49 -4.42 -10.80 -1.96
CA THR A 49 -3.88 -9.59 -1.31
C THR A 49 -2.42 -9.35 -1.67
N GLY A 50 -2.04 -8.08 -1.71
CA GLY A 50 -0.67 -7.62 -1.92
C GLY A 50 -0.32 -6.42 -1.05
N VAL A 51 0.98 -6.18 -0.90
CA VAL A 51 1.58 -5.03 -0.23
C VAL A 51 2.63 -4.42 -1.17
N LEU A 52 2.55 -3.12 -1.40
CA LEU A 52 3.57 -2.36 -2.11
C LEU A 52 4.36 -1.51 -1.10
N ALA A 53 5.59 -1.93 -0.84
CA ALA A 53 6.51 -1.24 0.05
C ALA A 53 7.21 -0.09 -0.67
N ILE A 54 7.09 1.13 -0.16
CA ILE A 54 7.83 2.29 -0.64
C ILE A 54 9.21 2.32 0.03
N HIS A 55 10.27 2.08 -0.74
CA HIS A 55 11.65 2.22 -0.27
C HIS A 55 12.26 3.57 -0.65
N MET A 56 11.89 4.14 -1.80
CA MET A 56 12.34 5.45 -2.25
C MET A 56 11.15 6.40 -2.34
N TYR A 57 10.93 7.18 -1.28
CA TYR A 57 9.84 8.16 -1.24
C TYR A 57 10.15 9.43 -2.05
N ARG A 58 11.42 9.88 -2.06
CA ARG A 58 11.90 11.03 -2.83
C ARG A 58 13.24 10.74 -3.50
N PRO A 59 13.42 11.10 -4.80
CA PRO A 59 12.38 11.59 -5.71
C PRO A 59 11.31 10.51 -5.98
N PHE A 60 10.03 10.89 -6.02
CA PHE A 60 8.95 9.96 -6.32
C PHE A 60 8.84 9.79 -7.84
N SER A 61 8.95 8.55 -8.34
CA SER A 61 8.89 8.24 -9.77
C SER A 61 7.53 7.64 -10.14
N PRO A 62 6.63 8.39 -10.81
CA PRO A 62 5.32 7.87 -11.21
C PRO A 62 5.40 6.64 -12.11
N ALA A 63 6.38 6.60 -13.02
CA ALA A 63 6.55 5.50 -13.96
C ALA A 63 6.95 4.20 -13.25
N LEU A 64 7.92 4.26 -12.33
CA LEU A 64 8.35 3.09 -11.56
C LEU A 64 7.27 2.65 -10.57
N PHE A 65 6.58 3.60 -9.92
CA PHE A 65 5.50 3.31 -8.99
C PHE A 65 4.36 2.58 -9.69
N ALA A 66 3.91 3.13 -10.82
CA ALA A 66 2.91 2.49 -11.64
C ALA A 66 3.37 1.10 -12.08
N ALA A 67 4.58 0.94 -12.62
CA ALA A 67 5.06 -0.36 -13.09
C ALA A 67 5.07 -1.45 -12.01
N ALA A 68 5.23 -1.08 -10.73
CA ALA A 68 5.27 -2.02 -9.62
C ALA A 68 3.88 -2.54 -9.19
N ILE A 69 2.78 -1.91 -9.61
CA ILE A 69 1.42 -2.34 -9.26
C ILE A 69 0.90 -3.36 -10.29
N PRO A 70 0.49 -4.59 -9.87
CA PRO A 70 -0.13 -5.55 -10.76
C PRO A 70 -1.37 -4.99 -11.46
N LYS A 71 -1.65 -5.46 -12.68
CA LYS A 71 -2.82 -5.00 -13.45
C LYS A 71 -4.16 -5.52 -12.91
N THR A 72 -4.12 -6.57 -12.08
CA THR A 72 -5.28 -7.23 -11.48
C THR A 72 -5.81 -6.50 -10.25
N VAL A 73 -5.03 -5.58 -9.67
CA VAL A 73 -5.44 -4.82 -8.49
C VAL A 73 -6.54 -3.86 -8.88
N THR A 74 -7.69 -3.93 -8.20
CA THR A 74 -8.78 -2.96 -8.38
C THR A 74 -9.11 -2.19 -7.10
N ARG A 75 -8.61 -2.64 -5.93
CA ARG A 75 -8.81 -1.96 -4.65
C ARG A 75 -7.47 -1.58 -4.03
N LEU A 76 -7.27 -0.29 -3.80
CA LEU A 76 -6.02 0.30 -3.34
C LEU A 76 -6.23 1.05 -2.03
N THR A 77 -5.52 0.65 -0.98
CA THR A 77 -5.49 1.39 0.29
C THR A 77 -4.11 1.98 0.53
N ILE A 78 -4.03 3.28 0.77
CA ILE A 78 -2.79 3.98 1.10
C ILE A 78 -2.75 4.22 2.60
N LEU A 79 -1.64 3.81 3.25
CA LEU A 79 -1.45 3.97 4.68
C LEU A 79 -0.32 4.97 4.97
N ASP A 80 -0.70 6.05 5.66
CA ASP A 80 0.20 7.13 6.07
C ASP A 80 0.50 7.07 7.57
N ARG A 81 1.76 7.31 7.93
CA ARG A 81 2.21 7.46 9.32
C ARG A 81 2.44 8.93 9.65
N ASP A 82 1.46 9.74 9.28
CA ASP A 82 1.46 11.18 9.48
C ASP A 82 0.01 11.67 9.65
N LYS A 83 -0.17 12.89 10.13
CA LYS A 83 -1.46 13.57 10.18
C LYS A 83 -1.26 15.04 9.80
N ASP A 84 -1.73 15.39 8.61
CA ASP A 84 -1.90 16.78 8.19
C ASP A 84 -3.38 17.17 8.31
N PRO A 85 -3.79 17.94 9.33
CA PRO A 85 -5.20 18.31 9.54
C PRO A 85 -5.77 19.25 8.47
N ALA A 86 -4.91 19.93 7.71
CA ALA A 86 -5.33 20.91 6.71
C ALA A 86 -5.37 20.33 5.29
N ALA A 87 -4.78 19.16 5.08
CA ALA A 87 -4.72 18.51 3.78
C ALA A 87 -6.01 17.75 3.44
N ALA A 88 -6.30 17.64 2.14
CA ALA A 88 -7.40 16.81 1.62
C ALA A 88 -7.11 15.29 1.70
N GLY A 89 -5.88 14.93 2.08
CA GLY A 89 -5.38 13.57 2.25
C GLY A 89 -3.91 13.63 2.64
N GLU A 90 -3.40 12.59 3.27
CA GLU A 90 -2.02 12.55 3.77
C GLU A 90 -0.97 12.52 2.63
N GLY A 91 0.29 12.79 2.97
CA GLY A 91 1.34 13.05 1.98
C GLY A 91 1.59 11.91 0.99
N LEU A 92 1.63 10.66 1.45
CA LEU A 92 1.80 9.51 0.55
C LEU A 92 0.55 9.30 -0.32
N MET A 93 -0.65 9.44 0.24
CA MET A 93 -1.90 9.36 -0.51
C MET A 93 -1.92 10.34 -1.69
N GLN A 94 -1.54 11.60 -1.46
CA GLN A 94 -1.49 12.61 -2.52
C GLN A 94 -0.49 12.24 -3.62
N ASP A 95 0.70 11.78 -3.26
CA ASP A 95 1.72 11.37 -4.23
C ASP A 95 1.28 10.16 -5.06
N VAL A 96 0.66 9.17 -4.42
CA VAL A 96 0.13 7.97 -5.07
C VAL A 96 -0.93 8.37 -6.09
N ILE A 97 -1.91 9.19 -5.70
CA ILE A 97 -2.97 9.65 -6.61
C ILE A 97 -2.36 10.43 -7.78
N ALA A 98 -1.45 11.37 -7.52
CA ALA A 98 -0.79 12.14 -8.56
C ALA A 98 0.05 11.26 -9.51
N ALA A 99 0.69 10.21 -8.99
CA ALA A 99 1.45 9.25 -9.78
C ALA A 99 0.54 8.40 -10.67
N LEU A 100 -0.59 7.91 -10.14
CA LEU A 100 -1.58 7.15 -10.90
C LEU A 100 -2.22 7.99 -12.00
N VAL A 101 -2.49 9.28 -11.75
CA VAL A 101 -2.98 10.23 -12.76
C VAL A 101 -1.96 10.38 -13.88
N ARG A 102 -0.69 10.68 -13.54
CA ARG A 102 0.39 10.82 -14.54
C ARG A 102 0.62 9.55 -15.35
N ALA A 103 0.49 8.39 -14.73
CA ALA A 103 0.61 7.09 -15.38
C ALA A 103 -0.67 6.65 -16.11
N LYS A 104 -1.76 7.45 -16.08
CA LYS A 104 -3.08 7.12 -16.65
C LYS A 104 -3.66 5.79 -16.13
N ARG A 105 -3.39 5.44 -14.88
CA ARG A 105 -3.84 4.18 -14.24
C ARG A 105 -4.99 4.33 -13.26
N VAL A 106 -5.46 5.55 -12.96
CA VAL A 106 -6.56 5.76 -11.99
C VAL A 106 -7.79 4.92 -12.31
N ARG A 107 -8.15 4.79 -13.60
CA ARG A 107 -9.32 4.02 -14.06
C ARG A 107 -9.23 2.51 -13.82
N GLN A 108 -8.08 1.99 -13.40
CA GLN A 108 -7.93 0.59 -13.04
C GLN A 108 -8.61 0.27 -11.69
N PHE A 109 -8.75 1.26 -10.82
CA PHE A 109 -9.17 1.05 -9.44
C PHE A 109 -10.65 1.40 -9.28
N ASP A 110 -11.42 0.46 -8.74
CA ASP A 110 -12.79 0.65 -8.28
C ASP A 110 -12.80 1.42 -6.95
N VAL A 111 -11.78 1.18 -6.12
CA VAL A 111 -11.63 1.76 -4.78
C VAL A 111 -10.22 2.28 -4.61
N ILE A 112 -10.10 3.55 -4.20
CA ILE A 112 -8.86 4.15 -3.69
C ILE A 112 -9.18 4.85 -2.38
N VAL A 113 -8.67 4.34 -1.26
CA VAL A 113 -8.90 4.92 0.07
C VAL A 113 -7.60 5.21 0.79
N GLY A 114 -7.62 6.23 1.64
CA GLY A 114 -6.52 6.59 2.54
C GLY A 114 -6.85 6.24 3.99
N GLY A 115 -5.83 5.87 4.75
CA GLY A 115 -5.91 5.66 6.18
C GLY A 115 -4.62 6.03 6.89
N ARG A 116 -4.72 6.32 8.18
CA ARG A 116 -3.58 6.62 9.05
C ARG A 116 -3.29 5.46 9.95
N TYR A 117 -2.02 5.26 10.28
CA TYR A 117 -1.62 4.26 11.25
C TYR A 117 -0.49 4.73 12.16
N GLY A 118 -0.37 4.10 13.33
CA GLY A 118 0.88 4.07 14.11
C GLY A 118 1.45 5.42 14.56
N LEU A 119 0.62 6.46 14.66
CA LEU A 119 1.02 7.79 15.15
C LEU A 119 1.53 7.68 16.59
N SER A 120 2.60 8.40 16.90
CA SER A 120 3.21 8.41 18.24
C SER A 120 3.53 7.00 18.78
N SER A 121 3.98 6.09 17.90
CA SER A 121 4.26 4.69 18.24
C SER A 121 3.06 3.89 18.74
N CYS A 122 1.83 4.32 18.40
CA CYS A 122 0.66 3.47 18.52
C CYS A 122 0.93 2.15 17.77
N ASP A 123 0.47 1.04 18.34
CA ASP A 123 0.78 -0.27 17.80
C ASP A 123 0.07 -0.52 16.46
N PHE A 124 0.75 -1.22 15.56
CA PHE A 124 0.21 -1.63 14.28
C PHE A 124 0.67 -3.05 13.96
N HIS A 125 -0.21 -4.02 14.23
CA HIS A 125 0.04 -5.44 14.08
C HIS A 125 -0.73 -6.05 12.90
N SER A 126 -0.47 -7.32 12.58
CA SER A 126 -1.06 -8.01 11.43
C SER A 126 -2.60 -8.04 11.44
N GLY A 127 -3.23 -8.11 12.62
CA GLY A 127 -4.69 -7.97 12.76
C GLY A 127 -5.24 -6.63 12.26
N HIS A 128 -4.54 -5.51 12.51
CA HIS A 128 -4.90 -4.19 12.00
C HIS A 128 -4.76 -4.14 10.47
N ALA A 129 -3.66 -4.67 9.93
CA ALA A 129 -3.47 -4.76 8.50
C ALA A 129 -4.55 -5.63 7.80
N ALA A 130 -5.00 -6.71 8.44
CA ALA A 130 -6.10 -7.52 7.94
C ALA A 130 -7.41 -6.71 7.88
N ALA A 131 -7.72 -5.92 8.91
CA ALA A 131 -8.91 -5.05 8.92
C ALA A 131 -8.88 -4.01 7.79
N VAL A 132 -7.70 -3.50 7.43
CA VAL A 132 -7.52 -2.58 6.30
C VAL A 132 -7.93 -3.23 4.97
N TYR A 133 -7.57 -4.49 4.73
CA TYR A 133 -8.04 -5.22 3.53
C TYR A 133 -9.55 -5.43 3.55
N MET A 134 -10.13 -5.75 4.72
CA MET A 134 -11.58 -5.96 4.84
C MET A 134 -12.35 -4.67 4.56
N ASN A 135 -11.89 -3.53 5.09
CA ASN A 135 -12.50 -2.22 4.82
C ASN A 135 -12.61 -1.93 3.31
N ALA A 136 -11.56 -2.22 2.54
CA ALA A 136 -11.55 -1.97 1.10
C ALA A 136 -12.59 -2.81 0.33
N ARG A 137 -13.04 -3.94 0.90
CA ARG A 137 -13.99 -4.87 0.28
C ARG A 137 -15.45 -4.58 0.62
N GLU A 138 -15.69 -3.67 1.57
CA GLU A 138 -17.04 -3.24 1.89
C GLU A 138 -17.71 -2.57 0.69
N ASN A 139 -19.05 -2.63 0.64
CA ASN A 139 -19.81 -1.93 -0.41
C ASN A 139 -19.57 -0.41 -0.37
N THR A 140 -19.34 0.12 0.84
CA THR A 140 -18.99 1.52 1.09
C THR A 140 -17.76 1.55 2.01
N PRO A 141 -16.55 1.46 1.46
CA PRO A 141 -15.32 1.50 2.25
C PRO A 141 -15.22 2.79 3.06
N MET A 142 -14.74 2.70 4.31
CA MET A 142 -14.42 3.91 5.08
C MET A 142 -13.21 4.60 4.46
N GLU A 143 -13.34 5.91 4.27
CA GLU A 143 -12.25 6.80 3.82
C GLU A 143 -11.66 7.56 5.01
N SER A 144 -10.41 8.01 4.89
CA SER A 144 -9.71 8.83 5.90
C SER A 144 -9.73 8.23 7.32
N PHE A 145 -9.70 6.90 7.39
CA PHE A 145 -9.80 6.14 8.64
C PHE A 145 -8.48 6.19 9.44
N SER A 146 -8.52 5.68 10.67
CA SER A 146 -7.35 5.50 11.51
C SER A 146 -7.33 4.07 12.04
N VAL A 147 -6.14 3.48 12.15
CA VAL A 147 -5.94 2.11 12.64
C VAL A 147 -4.67 1.97 13.47
#